data_AF-A0A959VS00-F1
#
_entry.id   AF-A0A959VS00-F1
#
_cell.length_a   1.000
_cell.length_b   1.000
_cell.length_c   1.000
_cell.angle_alpha   90.00
_cell.angle_beta   90.00
_cell.angle_gamma   90.00
#
_symmetry.space_group_name_H-M   'P 1'
#
loop_
_entity.id
_entity.type
_entity.pdbx_description
1 polymer ?
#
loop_
_entity_poly.entity_id
_entity_poly.type
_entity_poly.pdbx_seq_one_letter_code
_entity_poly.pdbx_strand_id
1 'polypeptide(L)'
;MSSNSFGSKDTIESGGESYEIFRLDALQEKFDVARLPYSIKVLLENVLRLEDGVSVSAADVEAIASWDAKAEPSVEIPFQPARVLMQDFTGVPAVVDLAAMRDAMADIGGEVSKINPLVDVDLVIDHSVQVDAFGNGMAFEINAEKEFERNLERYEFLKWGQGSFDNFRAVPPATGIVHQVNLEYLASVVLTEGSDGA
;
A
#
# COMPACT_ATOMS: atom_id res chain seq x y z
N MET A 1 0.68 0.38 18.45
CA MET A 1 1.97 -0.31 18.71
C MET A 1 1.67 -1.76 19.03
N SER A 2 2.44 -2.70 18.47
CA SER A 2 2.24 -4.13 18.65
C SER A 2 2.25 -4.54 20.13
N SER A 3 1.36 -5.45 20.52
CA SER A 3 1.36 -6.10 21.83
C SER A 3 2.57 -7.02 22.02
N ASN A 4 3.19 -7.48 20.94
CA ASN A 4 4.36 -8.37 20.92
C ASN A 4 4.18 -9.59 21.84
N SER A 5 3.00 -10.23 21.82
CA SER A 5 2.68 -11.30 22.78
C SER A 5 3.55 -12.55 22.60
N PHE A 6 4.12 -12.73 21.40
CA PHE A 6 5.02 -13.83 21.04
C PHE A 6 6.50 -13.51 21.28
N GLY A 7 6.86 -12.32 21.77
CA GLY A 7 8.25 -11.95 22.02
C GLY A 7 9.12 -11.96 20.76
N SER A 8 8.54 -11.58 19.62
CA SER A 8 9.17 -11.62 18.29
C SER A 8 9.91 -10.34 17.93
N LYS A 9 9.60 -9.23 18.60
CA LYS A 9 10.31 -7.96 18.44
C LYS A 9 11.80 -8.12 18.74
N ASP A 10 12.64 -7.73 17.79
CA ASP A 10 14.09 -7.71 17.91
C ASP A 10 14.67 -6.51 17.16
N THR A 11 15.96 -6.29 17.30
CA THR A 11 16.68 -5.19 16.64
C THR A 11 17.76 -5.75 15.72
N ILE A 12 17.86 -5.21 14.52
CA ILE A 12 18.96 -5.48 13.59
C ILE A 12 19.73 -4.20 13.28
N GLU A 13 21.04 -4.33 13.15
CA GLU A 13 21.92 -3.26 12.68
C GLU A 13 22.23 -3.47 11.20
N SER A 14 21.99 -2.45 10.38
CA SER A 14 22.30 -2.48 8.95
C SER A 14 22.71 -1.09 8.48
N GLY A 15 23.80 -0.99 7.73
CA GLY A 15 24.25 0.30 7.20
C GLY A 15 24.66 1.34 8.26
N GLY A 16 24.83 0.95 9.53
CA GLY A 16 25.09 1.87 10.64
C GLY A 16 23.83 2.46 11.28
N GLU A 17 22.65 1.96 10.89
CA GLU A 17 21.37 2.29 11.48
C GLU A 17 20.76 1.06 12.15
N SER A 18 19.94 1.32 13.17
CA SER A 18 19.25 0.32 13.98
C SER A 18 17.79 0.24 13.56
N TYR A 19 17.30 -0.96 13.26
CA TYR A 19 15.92 -1.20 12.82
C TYR A 19 15.23 -2.20 13.75
N GLU A 20 13.99 -1.88 14.12
CA GLU A 20 13.10 -2.82 14.80
C GLU A 20 12.47 -3.78 13.77
N ILE A 21 12.49 -5.08 14.07
CA ILE A 21 11.88 -6.12 13.25
C ILE A 21 11.05 -7.09 14.10
N PHE A 22 10.17 -7.85 13.45
CA PHE A 22 9.39 -8.92 14.08
C PHE A 22 9.85 -10.26 13.51
N ARG A 23 10.62 -11.01 14.31
CA ARG A 23 11.25 -12.25 13.88
C ARG A 23 10.26 -13.42 13.89
N LEU A 24 10.13 -14.08 12.75
CA LEU A 24 9.28 -15.27 12.64
C LEU A 24 9.80 -16.45 13.45
N ASP A 25 11.12 -16.58 13.63
CA ASP A 25 11.71 -17.72 14.36
C ASP A 25 11.39 -17.74 15.85
N ALA A 26 10.91 -16.63 16.43
CA ALA A 26 10.33 -16.60 17.77
C ALA A 26 9.14 -17.56 17.93
N LEU A 27 8.45 -17.89 16.83
CA LEU A 27 7.34 -18.85 16.81
C LEU A 27 7.81 -20.30 16.61
N GLN A 28 9.05 -20.54 16.20
CA GLN A 28 9.53 -21.83 15.69
C GLN A 28 9.43 -22.98 16.72
N GLU A 29 9.58 -22.67 18.01
CA GLU A 29 9.48 -23.67 19.08
C GLU A 29 8.07 -24.25 19.22
N LYS A 30 7.03 -23.46 18.89
CA LYS A 30 5.62 -23.85 19.03
C LYS A 30 4.98 -24.21 17.69
N PHE A 31 5.39 -23.54 16.62
CA PHE A 31 4.84 -23.70 15.28
C PHE A 31 5.99 -23.92 14.31
N ASP A 32 5.90 -24.93 13.44
CA ASP A 32 6.92 -25.16 12.42
C ASP A 32 6.82 -24.10 11.30
N VAL A 33 7.22 -22.87 11.59
CA VAL A 33 7.12 -21.72 10.66
C VAL A 33 8.17 -21.76 9.55
N ALA A 34 9.28 -22.49 9.76
CA ALA A 34 10.30 -22.72 8.74
C ALA A 34 9.71 -23.40 7.50
N ARG A 35 8.75 -24.32 7.67
CA ARG A 35 8.07 -25.03 6.57
C ARG A 35 7.17 -24.15 5.71
N LEU A 36 6.76 -22.99 6.22
CA LEU A 36 5.78 -22.14 5.55
C LEU A 36 6.33 -21.62 4.21
N PRO A 37 5.51 -21.56 3.15
CA PRO A 37 5.88 -20.86 1.92
C PRO A 37 6.21 -19.39 2.20
N TYR A 38 7.11 -18.80 1.41
CA TYR A 38 7.50 -17.39 1.59
C TYR A 38 6.32 -16.42 1.53
N SER A 39 5.32 -16.66 0.68
CA SER A 39 4.09 -15.85 0.63
C SER A 39 3.33 -15.88 1.97
N ILE A 40 3.28 -17.03 2.64
CA ILE A 40 2.64 -17.16 3.96
C ILE A 40 3.51 -16.52 5.05
N LYS A 41 4.84 -16.56 4.92
CA LYS A 41 5.75 -15.86 5.83
C LYS A 41 5.56 -14.34 5.79
N VAL A 42 5.23 -13.76 4.63
CA VAL A 42 4.87 -12.34 4.51
C VAL A 42 3.57 -12.02 5.27
N LEU A 43 2.55 -12.88 5.15
CA LEU A 43 1.30 -12.72 5.91
C LEU A 43 1.54 -12.90 7.42
N LEU A 44 2.39 -13.84 7.80
CA LEU A 44 2.73 -14.09 9.20
C LEU A 44 3.47 -12.90 9.82
N GLU A 45 4.46 -12.33 9.12
CA GLU A 45 5.14 -11.10 9.57
C GLU A 45 4.13 -9.96 9.75
N ASN A 46 3.20 -9.83 8.80
CA ASN A 46 2.21 -8.76 8.81
C ASN A 46 1.35 -8.79 10.08
N VAL A 47 0.75 -9.95 10.40
CA VAL A 47 -0.08 -10.08 11.61
C VAL A 47 0.75 -10.03 12.89
N LEU A 48 2.01 -10.50 12.85
CA LEU A 48 2.90 -10.49 14.01
C LEU A 48 3.30 -9.05 14.38
N ARG A 49 3.63 -8.23 13.39
CA ARG A 49 3.94 -6.81 13.58
C ARG A 49 2.72 -5.96 13.94
N LEU A 50 1.54 -6.35 13.48
CA LEU A 50 0.31 -5.57 13.67
C LEU A 50 -0.59 -6.06 14.81
N GLU A 51 -0.17 -7.09 15.56
CA GLU A 51 -0.92 -7.62 16.70
C GLU A 51 -1.26 -6.51 17.71
N ASP A 52 -2.54 -6.18 17.86
CA ASP A 52 -3.04 -5.12 18.73
C ASP A 52 -4.14 -5.62 19.70
N GLY A 53 -4.59 -6.86 19.53
CA GLY A 53 -5.69 -7.47 20.29
C GLY A 53 -7.08 -6.98 19.91
N VAL A 54 -7.20 -6.13 18.89
CA VAL A 54 -8.47 -5.54 18.41
C VAL A 54 -8.70 -5.89 16.94
N SER A 55 -7.82 -5.41 16.05
CA SER A 55 -7.86 -5.66 14.61
C SER A 55 -7.10 -6.94 14.25
N VAL A 56 -6.04 -7.24 14.99
CA VAL A 56 -5.21 -8.44 14.84
C VAL A 56 -5.00 -9.06 16.21
N SER A 57 -5.49 -10.28 16.39
CA SER A 57 -5.41 -11.04 17.62
C SER A 57 -4.25 -12.06 17.61
N ALA A 58 -3.86 -12.53 18.79
CA ALA A 58 -2.91 -13.64 18.89
C ALA A 58 -3.41 -14.90 18.15
N ALA A 59 -4.72 -15.14 18.11
CA ALA A 59 -5.31 -16.27 17.40
C ALA A 59 -5.10 -16.18 15.88
N ASP A 60 -5.08 -14.97 15.31
CA ASP A 60 -4.80 -14.76 13.89
C ASP A 60 -3.34 -15.13 13.55
N VAL A 61 -2.40 -14.78 14.44
CA VAL A 61 -0.99 -15.18 14.33
C VAL A 61 -0.86 -16.71 14.37
N GLU A 62 -1.52 -17.35 15.33
CA GLU A 62 -1.50 -18.82 15.48
C GLU A 62 -2.14 -19.53 14.26
N ALA A 63 -3.23 -18.98 13.72
CA ALA A 63 -3.91 -19.52 12.54
C ALA A 63 -2.99 -19.54 11.32
N ILE A 64 -2.23 -18.46 11.09
CA ILE A 64 -1.27 -18.40 9.98
C ILE A 64 -0.03 -19.26 10.27
N ALA A 65 0.49 -19.25 11.50
CA ALA A 65 1.66 -20.04 11.89
C ALA A 65 1.42 -21.56 11.76
N SER A 66 0.17 -22.00 11.96
CA SER A 66 -0.25 -23.39 11.83
C SER A 66 -0.78 -23.77 10.44
N TRP A 67 -0.73 -22.87 9.45
CA TRP A 67 -1.33 -23.06 8.12
C TRP A 67 -0.99 -24.40 7.46
N ASP A 68 -2.01 -25.11 6.96
CA ASP A 68 -1.88 -26.37 6.23
C ASP A 68 -2.47 -26.25 4.82
N ALA A 69 -1.63 -26.49 3.81
CA ALA A 69 -2.02 -26.44 2.40
C ALA A 69 -3.10 -27.47 2.01
N LYS A 70 -3.28 -28.53 2.82
CA LYS A 70 -4.26 -29.60 2.58
C LYS A 70 -5.55 -29.41 3.36
N ALA A 71 -5.60 -28.47 4.30
CA ALA A 71 -6.79 -28.22 5.09
C ALA A 71 -7.82 -27.46 4.24
N GLU A 72 -9.10 -27.74 4.50
CA GLU A 72 -10.18 -26.92 3.96
C GLU A 72 -10.12 -25.51 4.60
N PRO A 73 -10.18 -24.43 3.80
CA PRO A 73 -10.20 -23.07 4.33
C PRO A 73 -11.37 -22.88 5.28
N SER A 74 -11.09 -22.51 6.52
CA SER A 74 -12.10 -22.39 7.58
C SER A 74 -11.94 -21.15 8.46
N VAL A 75 -10.85 -20.38 8.28
CA VAL A 75 -10.52 -19.19 9.06
C VAL A 75 -10.17 -18.06 8.11
N GLU A 76 -10.86 -16.92 8.25
CA GLU A 76 -10.46 -15.67 7.61
C GLU A 76 -9.30 -15.05 8.39
N ILE A 77 -8.39 -14.38 7.68
CA ILE A 77 -7.19 -13.78 8.28
C ILE A 77 -7.12 -12.29 7.98
N PRO A 78 -6.68 -11.45 8.94
CA PRO A 78 -6.41 -10.06 8.67
C PRO A 78 -5.14 -9.92 7.82
N PHE A 79 -5.15 -8.91 6.95
CA PHE A 79 -3.96 -8.51 6.20
C PHE A 79 -4.03 -7.02 5.92
N GLN A 80 -3.04 -6.27 6.40
CA GLN A 80 -2.90 -4.85 6.12
C GLN A 80 -1.65 -4.64 5.27
N PRO A 81 -1.76 -4.39 3.96
CA PRO A 81 -0.61 -4.19 3.10
C PRO A 81 0.18 -2.95 3.55
N ALA A 82 1.49 -2.96 3.30
CA ALA A 82 2.37 -1.87 3.70
C ALA A 82 2.17 -0.58 2.87
N ARG A 83 1.60 -0.70 1.67
CA ARG A 83 1.24 0.42 0.77
C ARG A 83 0.21 -0.03 -0.26
N VAL A 84 -0.38 0.92 -0.96
CA VAL A 84 -1.34 0.71 -2.05
C VAL A 84 -0.78 1.30 -3.36
N LEU A 85 -0.96 0.56 -4.46
CA LEU A 85 -0.65 1.04 -5.80
C LEU A 85 -1.95 1.13 -6.61
N MET A 86 -2.16 2.26 -7.26
CA MET A 86 -3.37 2.56 -8.03
C MET A 86 -3.01 3.07 -9.43
N GLN A 87 -3.95 2.92 -10.35
CA GLN A 87 -3.94 3.56 -11.65
C GLN A 87 -5.08 4.57 -11.75
N ASP A 88 -5.03 5.51 -12.68
CA ASP A 88 -5.88 6.70 -12.70
C ASP A 88 -7.39 6.43 -12.83
N PHE A 89 -7.83 5.34 -13.46
CA PHE A 89 -9.26 5.00 -13.57
C PHE A 89 -9.87 4.55 -12.24
N THR A 90 -9.12 3.87 -11.39
CA THR A 90 -9.59 3.49 -10.04
C THR A 90 -9.16 4.49 -8.98
N GLY A 91 -8.08 5.23 -9.22
CA GLY A 91 -7.56 6.24 -8.31
C GLY A 91 -8.41 7.50 -8.24
N VAL A 92 -8.91 8.00 -9.38
CA VAL A 92 -9.83 9.15 -9.39
C VAL A 92 -11.07 8.91 -8.49
N PRO A 93 -11.87 7.83 -8.67
CA PRO A 93 -13.02 7.61 -7.80
C PRO A 93 -12.63 7.41 -6.33
N ALA A 94 -11.48 6.79 -6.02
CA ALA A 94 -11.03 6.68 -4.64
C ALA A 94 -10.70 8.04 -3.98
N VAL A 95 -10.09 8.96 -4.73
CA VAL A 95 -9.84 10.33 -4.24
C VAL A 95 -11.16 11.11 -4.10
N VAL A 96 -12.13 10.89 -5.00
CA VAL A 96 -13.49 11.43 -4.85
C VAL A 96 -14.15 10.89 -3.59
N ASP A 97 -14.05 9.60 -3.30
CA ASP A 97 -14.62 9.00 -2.10
C ASP A 97 -13.98 9.58 -0.84
N LEU A 98 -12.66 9.77 -0.81
CA LEU A 98 -11.98 10.44 0.31
C LEU A 98 -12.45 11.89 0.49
N ALA A 99 -12.66 12.62 -0.60
CA ALA A 99 -13.21 13.98 -0.55
C ALA A 99 -14.64 13.98 0.01
N ALA A 100 -15.50 13.08 -0.46
CA ALA A 100 -16.87 12.94 0.02
C ALA A 100 -16.92 12.50 1.50
N MET A 101 -16.01 11.63 1.93
CA MET A 101 -15.86 11.25 3.34
C MET A 101 -15.42 12.42 4.20
N ARG A 102 -14.58 13.33 3.69
CA ARG A 102 -14.20 14.57 4.38
C ARG A 102 -15.39 15.50 4.57
N ASP A 103 -16.22 15.67 3.54
CA ASP A 103 -17.46 16.45 3.64
C ASP A 103 -18.41 15.84 4.68
N ALA A 104 -18.63 14.52 4.62
CA ALA A 104 -19.49 13.82 5.58
C ALA A 104 -18.94 13.90 7.02
N MET A 105 -17.62 13.85 7.21
CA MET A 105 -16.97 14.02 8.51
C MET A 105 -17.19 15.44 9.05
N ALA A 106 -17.14 16.47 8.19
CA ALA A 106 -17.42 17.84 8.57
C ALA A 106 -18.88 18.03 8.99
N ASP A 107 -19.82 17.44 8.26
CA ASP A 107 -21.27 17.54 8.53
C ASP A 107 -21.66 16.97 9.90
N ILE A 108 -20.97 15.92 10.35
CA ILE A 108 -21.18 15.34 11.69
C ILE A 108 -20.36 16.04 12.80
N GLY A 109 -19.66 17.12 12.47
CA GLY A 109 -18.81 17.88 13.41
C GLY A 109 -17.54 17.14 13.82
N GLY A 110 -17.12 16.15 13.03
CA GLY A 110 -15.91 15.37 13.26
C GLY A 110 -14.65 16.04 12.73
N GLU A 111 -13.50 15.42 13.00
CA GLU A 111 -12.21 15.91 12.57
C GLU A 111 -11.89 15.42 11.15
N VAL A 112 -12.01 16.33 10.17
CA VAL A 112 -11.84 16.05 8.73
C VAL A 112 -10.47 15.46 8.38
N SER A 113 -9.41 15.91 9.06
CA SER A 113 -8.03 15.42 8.87
C SER A 113 -7.88 13.92 9.16
N LYS A 114 -8.79 13.30 9.92
CA LYS A 114 -8.77 11.85 10.14
C LYS A 114 -9.12 11.05 8.89
N ILE A 115 -9.75 11.67 7.90
CA ILE A 115 -9.95 11.06 6.59
C ILE A 115 -8.67 11.30 5.77
N ASN A 116 -7.76 10.35 5.89
CA ASN A 116 -6.49 10.32 5.19
C ASN A 116 -6.06 8.86 4.93
N PRO A 117 -5.31 8.57 3.85
CA PRO A 117 -4.64 7.28 3.72
C PRO A 117 -3.79 6.94 4.95
N LEU A 118 -3.94 5.71 5.44
CA LEU A 118 -3.20 5.18 6.60
C LEU A 118 -1.83 4.60 6.22
N VAL A 119 -1.64 4.30 4.94
CA VAL A 119 -0.40 3.78 4.36
C VAL A 119 -0.09 4.56 3.10
N ASP A 120 1.14 4.45 2.62
CA ASP A 120 1.54 5.07 1.37
C ASP A 120 0.67 4.60 0.20
N VAL A 121 0.28 5.55 -0.63
CA VAL A 121 -0.50 5.34 -1.85
C VAL A 121 0.21 5.99 -3.02
N ASP A 122 0.60 5.15 -3.97
CA ASP A 122 1.12 5.59 -5.26
C ASP A 122 0.04 5.45 -6.33
N LEU A 123 -0.29 6.55 -7.00
CA LEU A 123 -1.17 6.55 -8.18
C LEU A 123 -0.33 6.80 -9.42
N VAL A 124 -0.42 5.93 -10.42
CA VAL A 124 0.23 6.13 -11.73
C VAL A 124 -0.81 6.52 -12.77
N ILE A 125 -0.56 7.61 -13.50
CA ILE A 125 -1.41 8.04 -14.62
C ILE A 125 -0.90 7.37 -15.90
N ASP A 126 -1.59 6.32 -16.34
CA ASP A 126 -1.18 5.52 -17.50
C ASP A 126 -2.35 4.99 -18.35
N HIS A 127 -3.60 5.07 -17.89
CA HIS A 127 -4.78 4.60 -18.63
C HIS A 127 -5.48 5.69 -19.46
N SER A 128 -4.95 6.91 -19.48
CA SER A 128 -5.55 8.05 -20.18
C SER A 128 -5.08 8.26 -21.62
N VAL A 129 -3.88 7.80 -21.97
CA VAL A 129 -3.30 7.99 -23.31
C VAL A 129 -3.99 7.11 -24.35
N GLN A 130 -4.24 7.67 -25.53
CA GLN A 130 -4.81 6.96 -26.67
C GLN A 130 -3.90 7.09 -27.90
N VAL A 131 -3.98 6.13 -28.81
CA VAL A 131 -3.20 6.14 -30.05
C VAL A 131 -3.99 6.90 -31.14
N ASP A 132 -3.96 8.23 -31.08
CA ASP A 132 -4.59 9.10 -32.08
C ASP A 132 -3.71 9.26 -33.35
N ALA A 133 -2.39 9.27 -33.17
CA ALA A 133 -1.39 9.27 -34.22
C ALA A 133 -0.41 8.11 -34.02
N PHE A 134 0.05 7.52 -35.12
CA PHE A 134 1.03 6.43 -35.12
C PHE A 134 1.94 6.49 -36.36
N GLY A 135 3.08 5.79 -36.30
CA GLY A 135 3.95 5.56 -37.46
C GLY A 135 4.71 6.80 -37.98
N ASN A 136 4.81 7.88 -37.22
CA ASN A 136 5.53 9.09 -37.60
C ASN A 136 6.24 9.74 -36.39
N GLY A 137 7.22 10.61 -36.66
CA GLY A 137 8.06 11.23 -35.63
C GLY A 137 7.35 12.17 -34.67
N MET A 138 6.13 12.63 -34.99
CA MET A 138 5.30 13.47 -34.13
C MET A 138 4.25 12.69 -33.34
N ALA A 139 4.14 11.38 -33.53
CA ALA A 139 3.06 10.58 -32.95
C ALA A 139 2.99 10.70 -31.42
N PHE A 140 4.15 10.70 -30.74
CA PHE A 140 4.21 10.85 -29.29
C PHE A 140 3.66 12.20 -28.81
N GLU A 141 4.11 13.31 -29.40
CA GLU A 141 3.69 14.66 -29.05
C GLU A 141 2.18 14.85 -29.29
N ILE A 142 1.68 14.42 -30.45
CA ILE A 142 0.24 14.50 -30.77
C ILE A 142 -0.61 13.74 -29.76
N ASN A 143 -0.19 12.53 -29.38
CA ASN A 143 -0.94 11.70 -28.42
C ASN A 143 -0.90 12.29 -27.01
N ALA A 144 0.26 12.83 -26.58
CA ALA A 144 0.41 13.47 -25.27
C ALA A 144 -0.41 14.76 -25.15
N GLU A 145 -0.42 15.60 -26.19
CA GLU A 145 -1.25 16.81 -26.22
C GLU A 145 -2.74 16.48 -26.12
N LYS A 146 -3.21 15.49 -26.91
CA LYS A 146 -4.61 15.04 -26.88
C LYS A 146 -5.00 14.39 -25.57
N GLU A 147 -4.10 13.62 -24.97
CA GLU A 147 -4.31 13.06 -23.64
C GLU A 147 -4.54 14.17 -22.61
N PHE A 148 -3.70 15.20 -22.62
CA PHE A 148 -3.81 16.32 -21.69
C PHE A 148 -5.07 17.15 -21.93
N GLU A 149 -5.40 17.44 -23.19
CA GLU A 149 -6.63 18.16 -23.58
C GLU A 149 -7.89 17.46 -23.05
N ARG A 150 -7.94 16.13 -23.17
CA ARG A 150 -9.12 15.33 -22.79
C ARG A 150 -9.25 15.10 -21.28
N ASN A 151 -8.14 15.13 -20.54
CA ASN A 151 -8.09 14.70 -19.15
C ASN A 151 -7.70 15.81 -18.17
N LEU A 152 -7.67 17.08 -18.61
CA LEU A 152 -7.24 18.22 -17.80
C LEU A 152 -7.90 18.26 -16.41
N GLU A 153 -9.23 18.18 -16.35
CA GLU A 153 -9.98 18.21 -15.08
C GLU A 153 -9.57 17.06 -14.14
N ARG A 154 -9.38 15.86 -14.69
CA ARG A 154 -8.94 14.70 -13.91
C ARG A 154 -7.54 14.91 -13.34
N TYR A 155 -6.63 15.50 -14.11
CA TYR A 155 -5.27 15.76 -13.65
C TYR A 155 -5.21 16.90 -12.62
N GLU A 156 -6.01 17.94 -12.79
CA GLU A 156 -6.16 19.00 -11.79
C GLU A 156 -6.72 18.44 -10.48
N PHE A 157 -7.71 17.55 -10.56
CA PHE A 157 -8.29 16.89 -9.40
C PHE A 157 -7.28 15.98 -8.68
N LEU A 158 -6.52 15.16 -9.40
CA LEU A 158 -5.48 14.31 -8.81
C LEU A 158 -4.33 15.13 -8.20
N LYS A 159 -3.96 16.25 -8.85
CA LYS A 159 -2.97 17.19 -8.33
C LYS A 159 -3.46 17.87 -7.04
N TRP A 160 -4.73 18.23 -6.97
CA TRP A 160 -5.36 18.68 -5.73
C TRP A 160 -5.30 17.59 -4.65
N GLY A 161 -5.60 16.33 -5.00
CA GLY A 161 -5.52 15.20 -4.09
C GLY A 161 -4.11 15.03 -3.49
N GLN A 162 -3.07 15.12 -4.32
CA GLN A 162 -1.67 15.09 -3.87
C GLN A 162 -1.30 16.21 -2.90
N GLY A 163 -1.92 17.38 -3.01
CA GLY A 163 -1.72 18.47 -2.05
C GLY A 163 -2.61 18.40 -0.81
N SER A 164 -3.62 17.52 -0.80
CA SER A 164 -4.69 17.51 0.21
C SER A 164 -4.64 16.31 1.15
N PHE A 165 -3.98 15.22 0.75
CA PHE A 165 -3.84 14.00 1.54
C PHE A 165 -2.36 13.70 1.80
N ASP A 166 -2.05 13.37 3.04
CA ASP A 166 -0.73 12.84 3.40
C ASP A 166 -0.59 11.41 2.86
N ASN A 167 0.64 10.96 2.63
CA ASN A 167 0.95 9.62 2.12
C ASN A 167 0.35 9.30 0.74
N PHE A 168 -0.08 10.32 -0.02
CA PHE A 168 -0.61 10.14 -1.37
C PHE A 168 0.30 10.83 -2.41
N ARG A 169 0.78 10.05 -3.38
CA ARG A 169 1.65 10.51 -4.47
C ARG A 169 1.05 10.13 -5.82
N ALA A 170 0.99 11.08 -6.74
CA ALA A 170 0.60 10.87 -8.13
C ALA A 170 1.82 10.98 -9.05
N VAL A 171 2.12 9.91 -9.77
CA VAL A 171 3.10 9.88 -10.86
C VAL A 171 2.45 10.47 -12.11
N PRO A 172 3.06 11.50 -12.74
CA PRO A 172 2.47 12.22 -13.87
C PRO A 172 2.35 11.34 -15.13
N PRO A 173 1.49 11.75 -16.10
CA PRO A 173 1.35 11.05 -17.38
C PRO A 173 2.67 10.99 -18.16
N ALA A 174 2.72 10.10 -19.14
CA ALA A 174 3.88 9.86 -20.00
C ALA A 174 5.18 9.42 -19.27
N THR A 175 5.09 8.98 -18.01
CA THR A 175 6.22 8.44 -17.24
C THR A 175 6.44 6.93 -17.49
N GLY A 176 5.37 6.20 -17.76
CA GLY A 176 5.39 4.75 -17.96
C GLY A 176 4.05 4.10 -17.58
N ILE A 177 4.00 2.77 -17.54
CA ILE A 177 2.82 2.00 -17.10
C ILE A 177 2.96 1.57 -15.65
N VAL A 178 1.84 1.47 -14.93
CA VAL A 178 1.74 1.30 -13.47
C VAL A 178 2.64 0.19 -12.93
N HIS A 179 2.66 -0.98 -13.57
CA HIS A 179 3.45 -2.12 -13.12
C HIS A 179 4.95 -1.98 -13.45
N GLN A 180 5.30 -1.33 -14.56
CA GLN A 180 6.70 -1.09 -14.92
C GLN A 180 7.31 -0.05 -13.97
N VAL A 181 6.63 1.08 -13.79
CA VAL A 181 7.04 2.13 -12.84
C VAL A 181 7.16 1.56 -11.43
N ASN A 182 6.24 0.66 -11.04
CA ASN A 182 6.33 -0.01 -9.76
C ASN A 182 7.59 -0.86 -9.61
N LEU A 183 7.91 -1.70 -10.60
CA LEU A 183 9.07 -2.59 -10.55
C LEU A 183 10.40 -1.84 -10.62
N GLU A 184 10.46 -0.76 -11.40
CA GLU A 184 11.71 -0.05 -11.70
C GLU A 184 11.99 1.10 -10.72
N TYR A 185 10.98 1.63 -10.03
CA TYR A 185 11.12 2.84 -9.22
C TYR A 185 10.41 2.82 -7.86
N LEU A 186 9.16 2.38 -7.78
CA LEU A 186 8.35 2.54 -6.55
C LEU A 186 8.54 1.41 -5.52
N ALA A 187 8.92 0.20 -5.95
CA ALA A 187 8.98 -0.95 -5.07
C ALA A 187 10.22 -0.92 -4.15
N SER A 188 10.00 -0.73 -2.84
CA SER A 188 11.08 -0.73 -1.84
C SER A 188 11.60 -2.14 -1.48
N VAL A 189 10.83 -3.20 -1.78
CA VAL A 189 11.07 -4.61 -1.37
C VAL A 189 11.01 -4.83 0.15
N VAL A 190 11.74 -4.04 0.92
CA VAL A 190 11.70 -3.94 2.39
C VAL A 190 11.32 -2.50 2.74
N LEU A 191 10.30 -2.32 3.59
CA LEU A 191 9.93 -0.99 4.07
C LEU A 191 10.59 -0.73 5.42
N THR A 192 11.01 0.52 5.60
CA THR A 192 11.46 1.08 6.87
C THR A 192 10.50 2.19 7.22
N GLU A 193 9.98 2.20 8.43
CA GLU A 193 9.15 3.29 8.95
C GLU A 193 9.99 4.09 9.93
N GLY A 194 10.01 5.42 9.79
CA GLY A 194 10.66 6.30 10.77
C GLY A 194 9.97 6.19 12.13
N SER A 195 10.66 6.52 13.21
CA SER A 195 10.11 6.54 14.58
C SER A 195 8.87 7.42 14.75
N ASP A 196 8.58 8.25 13.75
CA ASP A 196 7.60 9.33 13.80
C ASP A 196 6.41 9.10 12.84
N GLY A 197 6.33 7.94 12.16
CA GLY A 197 5.20 7.61 11.29
C GLY A 197 4.99 8.56 10.10
N ALA A 198 6.10 9.08 9.56
CA ALA A 198 6.18 9.86 8.33
C ALA A 198 7.51 9.58 7.61
#